data_AF-A0A933ANF4-F1
#
_entry.id   AF-A0A933ANF4-F1
#
_cell.length_a   1.000
_cell.length_b   1.000
_cell.length_c   1.000
_cell.angle_alpha   90.00
_cell.angle_beta   90.00
_cell.angle_gamma   90.00
#
_symmetry.space_group_name_H-M   'P 1'
#
loop_
_entity.id
_entity.type
_entity.pdbx_description
1 polymer ?
#
loop_
_entity_poly.entity_id
_entity_poly.type
_entity_poly.pdbx_seq_one_letter_code
_entity_poly.pdbx_strand_id
1 'polypeptide(L)'
;MTGTTKTGDIAPARLDELAGYFDRTDAGDTVWEEATDLAIQRQELEQISIRLPKQDLAELKRRAARVGVGYTTLMRMILRQYLRTPAARPG
;
A
#
# COMPACT_ATOMS: atom_id res chain seq x y z
N MET A 1 -10.54 9.59 -4.92
CA MET A 1 -11.03 8.42 -4.16
C MET A 1 -10.96 7.24 -5.10
N THR A 2 -9.83 6.53 -5.10
CA THR A 2 -9.58 5.37 -5.97
C THR A 2 -10.03 4.12 -5.23
N GLY A 3 -11.23 3.65 -5.58
CA GLY A 3 -11.77 2.40 -5.10
C GLY A 3 -11.04 1.22 -5.74
N THR A 4 -10.45 0.38 -4.91
CA THR A 4 -9.95 -0.94 -5.27
C THR A 4 -11.12 -1.80 -5.74
N THR A 5 -11.26 -2.03 -7.05
CA THR A 5 -12.21 -2.99 -7.58
C THR A 5 -11.70 -4.41 -7.33
N LYS A 6 -12.30 -5.04 -6.33
CA LYS A 6 -12.20 -6.46 -6.00
C LYS A 6 -12.49 -7.30 -7.25
N THR A 7 -11.58 -8.20 -7.59
CA THR A 7 -11.77 -9.31 -8.51
C THR A 7 -13.07 -10.04 -8.17
N GLY A 8 -14.08 -9.94 -9.04
CA GLY A 8 -15.36 -10.57 -8.78
C GLY A 8 -16.43 -10.10 -9.72
N ASP A 9 -16.27 -10.40 -11.01
CA ASP A 9 -17.37 -10.62 -11.96
C ASP A 9 -16.77 -11.22 -13.25
N ILE A 10 -16.22 -12.44 -13.14
CA ILE A 10 -15.95 -13.26 -14.33
C ILE A 10 -17.24 -14.05 -14.56
N ALA A 11 -17.95 -13.75 -15.65
CA ALA A 11 -19.15 -14.48 -16.03
C ALA A 11 -18.87 -16.00 -16.05
N PRO A 12 -19.78 -16.87 -15.57
CA PRO A 12 -19.52 -18.32 -15.43
C PRO A 12 -18.99 -18.97 -16.72
N ALA A 13 -19.54 -18.58 -17.87
CA ALA A 13 -19.09 -19.05 -19.19
C ALA A 13 -17.61 -18.72 -19.48
N ARG A 14 -17.14 -17.56 -19.01
CA ARG A 14 -15.74 -17.15 -19.14
C ARG A 14 -14.83 -17.90 -18.17
N LEU A 15 -15.35 -18.34 -17.03
CA LEU A 15 -14.61 -19.17 -16.08
C LEU A 15 -14.40 -20.58 -16.64
N ASP A 16 -15.43 -21.17 -17.24
CA ASP A 16 -15.35 -22.49 -17.88
C ASP A 16 -14.42 -22.47 -19.10
N GLU A 17 -14.46 -21.40 -19.89
CA GLU A 17 -13.55 -21.18 -21.00
C GLU A 17 -12.09 -21.05 -20.53
N LEU A 18 -11.85 -20.31 -19.44
CA LEU A 18 -10.54 -20.19 -18.82
C LEU A 18 -10.04 -21.52 -18.26
N ALA A 19 -10.90 -22.27 -17.57
CA ALA A 19 -10.55 -23.60 -17.04
C ALA A 19 -10.15 -24.56 -18.17
N GLY A 20 -10.94 -24.62 -19.25
CA GLY A 20 -10.62 -25.45 -20.42
C GLY A 20 -9.38 -24.98 -21.19
N TYR A 21 -8.99 -23.71 -21.10
CA TYR A 21 -7.71 -23.22 -21.61
C TYR A 21 -6.55 -23.79 -20.77
N PHE A 22 -6.59 -23.67 -19.44
CA PHE A 22 -5.52 -24.13 -18.56
C PHE A 22 -5.41 -25.67 -18.49
N ASP A 23 -6.49 -26.42 -18.66
CA ASP A 23 -6.45 -27.89 -18.74
C ASP A 23 -5.77 -28.41 -20.03
N ARG A 24 -5.78 -27.61 -21.11
CA ARG A 24 -5.17 -27.96 -22.41
C ARG A 24 -3.77 -27.38 -22.59
N THR A 25 -3.44 -26.32 -21.85
CA THR A 25 -2.11 -25.72 -21.87
C THR A 25 -1.24 -26.41 -20.82
N ASP A 26 -0.34 -27.29 -21.28
CA ASP A 26 0.71 -27.83 -20.42
C ASP A 26 1.69 -26.68 -20.05
N ALA A 27 1.45 -26.05 -18.90
CA ALA A 27 2.25 -24.92 -18.42
C ALA A 27 3.72 -25.30 -18.12
N GLY A 28 4.07 -26.58 -18.23
CA GLY A 28 5.44 -27.08 -18.09
C GLY A 28 6.42 -26.60 -19.16
N ASP A 29 5.93 -26.20 -20.35
CA ASP A 29 6.79 -25.80 -21.49
C ASP A 29 6.67 -24.32 -21.86
N THR A 30 6.05 -23.51 -21.00
CA THR A 30 5.97 -22.06 -21.21
C THR A 30 7.30 -21.43 -20.78
N VAL A 31 8.07 -20.95 -21.75
CA VAL A 31 9.23 -20.08 -21.47
C VAL A 31 8.70 -18.82 -20.80
N TRP A 32 8.93 -18.71 -19.49
CA TRP A 32 8.66 -17.48 -18.75
C TRP A 32 9.58 -16.40 -19.31
N GLU A 33 9.05 -15.50 -20.14
CA GLU A 33 9.74 -14.24 -20.41
C GLU A 33 9.73 -13.45 -19.10
N GLU A 34 10.90 -13.39 -18.45
CA GLU A 34 11.11 -12.52 -17.31
C GLU A 34 10.72 -11.10 -17.72
N ALA A 35 9.66 -10.55 -17.12
CA ALA A 35 9.30 -9.16 -17.32
C ALA A 35 10.38 -8.27 -16.69
N THR A 36 11.41 -7.93 -17.46
CA THR A 36 12.62 -7.24 -16.98
C THR A 36 12.41 -5.76 -16.66
N ASP A 37 11.26 -5.17 -17.02
CA ASP A 37 11.14 -3.70 -17.12
C ASP A 37 10.17 -3.03 -16.12
N LEU A 38 9.92 -3.64 -14.95
CA LEU A 38 9.33 -2.90 -13.84
C LEU A 38 10.42 -2.26 -12.97
N ALA A 39 11.01 -1.17 -13.46
CA ALA A 39 11.91 -0.33 -12.68
C ALA A 39 11.12 0.40 -11.56
N ILE A 40 10.98 -0.25 -10.41
CA ILE A 40 10.38 0.37 -9.21
C ILE A 40 11.37 1.44 -8.69
N GLN A 41 11.16 2.70 -9.06
CA GLN A 41 11.89 3.82 -8.47
C GLN A 41 11.50 3.96 -6.99
N ARG A 42 12.35 3.44 -6.10
CA ARG A 42 12.19 3.62 -4.66
C ARG A 42 12.66 5.03 -4.29
N GLN A 43 11.81 5.77 -3.58
CA GLN A 43 12.22 7.06 -3.02
C GLN A 43 13.32 6.84 -1.97
N GLU A 44 14.35 7.69 -2.01
CA GLU A 44 15.36 7.76 -0.97
C GLU A 44 14.70 8.21 0.35
N LEU A 45 15.05 7.55 1.46
CA LEU A 45 14.47 7.79 2.77
C LEU A 45 15.56 8.22 3.75
N GLU A 46 15.30 9.31 4.46
CA GLU A 46 16.13 9.77 5.56
C GLU A 46 15.64 9.21 6.91
N GLN A 47 16.59 8.91 7.80
CA GLN A 47 16.29 8.47 9.16
C GLN A 47 16.27 9.66 10.13
N ILE A 48 15.18 9.78 10.88
CA ILE A 48 15.07 10.72 12.00
C ILE A 48 14.83 9.98 13.32
N SER A 49 15.41 10.50 14.40
CA SER A 49 15.18 10.01 15.76
C SER A 49 14.48 11.09 16.59
N ILE A 50 13.26 10.81 17.06
CA ILE A 50 12.48 11.74 17.89
C ILE A 50 12.23 11.10 19.26
N ARG A 51 12.50 11.86 20.33
CA ARG A 51 12.12 11.47 21.69
C ARG A 51 10.78 12.08 22.04
N LEU A 52 9.87 11.26 22.56
CA LEU A 52 8.54 11.67 23.00
C LEU A 52 8.34 11.29 24.47
N PRO A 53 7.56 12.07 25.24
CA PRO A 53 7.05 11.63 26.52
C PRO A 53 6.35 10.28 26.39
N LYS A 54 6.52 9.39 27.39
CA LYS A 54 5.92 8.05 27.37
C LYS A 54 4.39 8.11 27.20
N GLN A 55 3.76 9.10 27.85
CA GLN A 55 2.32 9.31 27.79
C GLN A 55 1.83 9.66 26.37
N ASP A 56 2.58 10.46 25.63
CA ASP A 56 2.21 10.90 24.28
C ASP A 56 2.35 9.74 23.29
N LEU A 57 3.40 8.94 23.43
CA LEU A 57 3.56 7.73 22.63
C LEU A 57 2.43 6.72 22.89
N ALA A 58 2.00 6.57 24.14
CA ALA A 58 0.87 5.70 24.49
C ALA A 58 -0.44 6.20 23.87
N GLU A 59 -0.70 7.51 23.91
CA GLU A 59 -1.87 8.11 23.29
C GLU A 59 -1.86 7.96 21.77
N LEU A 60 -0.70 8.16 21.14
CA LEU A 60 -0.53 7.94 19.71
C LEU A 60 -0.84 6.49 19.33
N LYS A 61 -0.36 5.50 20.10
CA LYS A 61 -0.67 4.08 19.87
C LYS A 61 -2.17 3.81 19.94
N ARG A 62 -2.87 4.38 20.94
CA ARG A 62 -4.34 4.26 21.05
C ARG A 62 -5.07 4.89 19.88
N ARG A 63 -4.63 6.08 19.42
CA ARG A 63 -5.21 6.75 18.25
C ARG A 63 -5.00 5.94 16.98
N ALA A 64 -3.80 5.40 16.79
CA ALA A 64 -3.47 4.56 15.64
C ALA A 64 -4.35 3.30 15.57
N ALA A 65 -4.53 2.63 16.71
CA ALA A 65 -5.42 1.47 16.83
C ALA A 65 -6.87 1.81 16.46
N ARG A 66 -7.40 2.95 16.92
CA ARG A 66 -8.76 3.41 16.58
C ARG A 66 -8.96 3.65 15.08
N VAL A 67 -7.90 4.02 14.37
CA VAL A 67 -7.93 4.28 12.91
C VAL A 67 -7.50 3.05 12.11
N GLY A 68 -7.14 1.94 12.76
CA GLY A 68 -6.74 0.69 12.11
C GLY A 68 -5.34 0.72 11.48
N VAL A 69 -4.45 1.58 11.96
CA VAL A 69 -3.08 1.71 11.42
C VAL A 69 -2.01 1.56 12.50
N GLY A 70 -0.78 1.22 12.11
CA GLY A 70 0.38 1.25 13.01
C GLY A 70 0.72 2.68 13.45
N TYR A 71 1.25 2.86 14.68
CA TYR A 71 1.54 4.20 15.21
C TYR A 71 2.61 4.96 14.40
N THR A 72 3.57 4.25 13.80
CA THR A 72 4.57 4.84 12.89
C THR A 72 3.94 5.27 11.56
N THR A 73 2.98 4.50 11.04
CA THR A 73 2.17 4.90 9.87
C THR A 73 1.36 6.15 10.17
N LEU A 74 0.71 6.21 11.33
CA LEU A 74 -0.02 7.40 11.77
C LEU A 74 0.91 8.62 11.87
N MET A 75 2.11 8.48 12.46
CA MET A 75 3.11 9.56 12.47
C MET A 75 3.44 10.05 11.07
N ARG A 76 3.73 9.14 10.12
CA ARG A 76 4.03 9.51 8.73
C ARG A 76 2.87 10.24 8.06
N MET A 77 1.63 9.82 8.32
CA MET A 77 0.43 10.49 7.81
C MET A 77 0.30 11.91 8.38
N ILE A 78 0.49 12.09 9.68
CA ILE A 78 0.47 13.40 10.35
C ILE A 78 1.54 14.32 9.74
N LEU A 79 2.78 13.84 9.62
CA LEU A 79 3.88 14.60 9.03
C LEU A 79 3.57 15.01 7.58
N ARG A 80 3.06 14.09 6.76
CA ARG A 80 2.69 14.40 5.38
C ARG A 80 1.53 15.39 5.30
N GLN A 81 0.54 15.30 6.18
CA GLN A 81 -0.56 16.26 6.25
C GLN A 81 -0.06 17.66 6.65
N TYR A 82 0.83 17.73 7.63
CA TYR A 82 1.45 18.97 8.07
C TYR A 82 2.23 19.64 6.92
N LEU A 83 3.06 18.89 6.19
CA LEU A 83 3.84 19.41 5.06
C LEU A 83 2.98 19.87 3.86
N ARG A 84 1.79 19.29 3.69
CA ARG A 84 0.86 19.68 2.62
C ARG A 84 0.03 20.92 2.96
N THR A 85 -0.05 21.26 4.24
CA THR A 85 -0.77 22.45 4.69
C THR A 85 0.24 23.59 4.77
N PRO A 86 0.08 24.69 4.01
CA PRO A 86 1.00 25.82 4.12
C PRO A 86 0.98 26.31 5.57
N ALA A 87 2.14 26.28 6.23
CA ALA A 87 2.27 26.84 7.56
C ALA A 87 1.88 28.32 7.47
N ALA A 88 0.88 28.74 8.25
CA ALA A 88 0.61 30.17 8.41
C ALA A 88 1.92 30.82 8.84
N ARG A 89 2.41 31.79 8.04
CA ARG A 89 3.55 32.61 8.47
C ARG A 89 3.13 33.26 9.80
N PRO A 90 3.87 33.08 10.90
CA PRO A 90 3.69 33.98 12.03
C PRO A 90 4.04 35.38 11.54
N GLY A 91 3.05 36.27 11.56
CA GLY A 91 3.23 37.72 11.37
C GLY A 91 3.67 38.39 12.65
#